data_AF-A0A3B8W758-F1
#
_entry.id   AF-A0A3B8W758-F1
#
_cell.length_a   1.000
_cell.length_b   1.000
_cell.length_c   1.000
_cell.angle_alpha   90.00
_cell.angle_beta   90.00
_cell.angle_gamma   90.00
#
_symmetry.space_group_name_H-M   'P 1'
#
loop_
_entity.id
_entity.type
_entity.pdbx_description
1 polymer ?
#
loop_
_entity_poly.entity_id
_entity_poly.type
_entity_poly.pdbx_seq_one_letter_code
_entity_poly.pdbx_strand_id
1 'polypeptide(L)'
;MSPIASSSIDSLTRLFAAHKARSLRLRTQPLSERKRLLKDFEKYFAAQRTRIQQAVFADFGKPATEVDMSEVYPVLAELRHTLANIDEWAAPE
;
A
#
# COMPACT_ATOMS: atom_id res chain seq x y z
N MET A 1 -6.30 -19.42 10.77
CA MET A 1 -6.32 -17.95 10.74
C MET A 1 -6.53 -17.45 12.15
N SER A 2 -5.61 -16.65 12.70
CA SER A 2 -5.88 -15.96 13.97
C SER A 2 -7.04 -14.99 13.76
N PRO A 3 -8.03 -14.91 14.68
CA PRO A 3 -9.16 -14.02 14.51
C PRO A 3 -8.65 -12.58 14.40
N ILE A 4 -9.06 -11.87 13.36
CA ILE A 4 -8.88 -10.42 13.28
C ILE A 4 -9.68 -9.85 14.46
N ALA A 5 -8.99 -9.19 15.39
CA ALA A 5 -9.66 -8.61 16.54
C ALA A 5 -10.76 -7.66 16.07
N SER A 6 -11.99 -7.88 16.54
CA SER A 6 -13.11 -6.98 16.26
C SER A 6 -12.80 -5.60 16.86
N SER A 7 -12.71 -4.58 16.01
CA SER A 7 -12.42 -3.21 16.43
C SER A 7 -13.70 -2.56 16.98
N SER A 8 -13.62 -1.94 18.17
CA SER A 8 -14.78 -1.22 18.73
C SER A 8 -15.07 0.07 17.97
N ILE A 9 -16.31 0.56 18.02
CA ILE A 9 -16.72 1.84 17.41
C ILE A 9 -15.84 3.00 17.89
N ASP A 10 -15.50 3.02 19.18
CA ASP A 10 -14.62 4.04 19.74
C ASP A 10 -13.20 3.98 19.14
N SER A 11 -12.67 2.77 18.93
CA SER A 11 -11.35 2.58 18.32
C SER A 11 -11.34 3.05 16.86
N LEU A 12 -12.40 2.76 16.10
CA LEU A 12 -12.58 3.21 14.73
C LEU A 12 -12.70 4.73 14.63
N THR A 13 -13.45 5.34 15.56
CA THR A 13 -13.64 6.79 15.62
C THR A 13 -12.31 7.51 15.88
N ARG A 14 -11.50 7.00 16.82
CA ARG A 14 -10.16 7.53 17.08
C ARG A 14 -9.22 7.35 15.88
N LEU A 15 -9.23 6.16 15.26
CA LEU A 15 -8.40 5.87 14.10
C LEU A 15 -8.75 6.80 12.92
N PHE A 16 -10.04 6.99 12.65
CA PHE A 16 -10.52 7.89 11.61
C PHE A 16 -10.07 9.34 11.87
N ALA A 17 -10.22 9.84 13.10
CA ALA A 17 -9.75 11.17 13.45
C ALA A 17 -8.24 11.34 13.23
N ALA A 18 -7.44 10.32 13.56
CA ALA A 18 -6.00 10.31 13.32
C ALA A 18 -5.65 10.33 11.82
N HIS A 19 -6.32 9.54 10.99
CA HIS A 19 -6.14 9.55 9.54
C HIS A 19 -6.55 10.88 8.92
N LYS A 20 -7.66 11.48 9.37
CA LYS A 20 -8.11 12.81 8.91
C LYS A 20 -7.03 13.87 9.17
N ALA A 21 -6.48 13.90 10.38
CA ALA A 21 -5.40 14.82 10.74
C ALA A 21 -4.11 14.57 9.93
N ARG A 22 -3.74 13.29 9.71
CA ARG A 22 -2.57 12.94 8.90
C ARG A 22 -2.76 13.32 7.43
N SER A 23 -3.94 13.09 6.86
CA SER A 23 -4.27 13.44 5.48
C SER A 23 -4.03 14.92 5.19
N LEU A 24 -4.42 15.81 6.10
CA LEU A 24 -4.14 17.26 5.98
C LEU A 24 -2.64 17.53 5.92
N ARG A 25 -1.83 16.90 6.77
CA ARG A 25 -0.37 17.04 6.75
C ARG A 25 0.27 16.51 5.47
N LEU A 26 -0.22 15.39 4.93
CA LEU A 26 0.32 14.80 3.71
C LEU A 26 0.12 15.69 2.48
N ARG A 27 -0.97 16.48 2.42
CA ARG A 27 -1.25 17.39 1.31
C ARG A 27 -0.19 18.47 1.17
N THR A 28 0.33 18.99 2.29
CA THR A 28 1.31 20.08 2.32
C THR A 28 2.75 19.61 2.30
N GLN A 29 3.00 18.30 2.35
CA GLN A 29 4.36 17.77 2.29
C GLN A 29 4.98 17.92 0.89
N PRO A 30 6.31 18.11 0.81
CA PRO A 30 7.02 18.13 -0.46
C PRO A 30 6.81 16.84 -1.27
N LEU A 31 6.85 16.96 -2.59
CA LEU A 31 6.73 15.80 -3.48
C LEU A 31 7.80 14.73 -3.22
N SER A 32 9.00 15.13 -2.80
CA SER A 32 10.08 14.21 -2.42
C SER A 32 9.69 13.25 -1.30
N GLU A 33 8.89 13.71 -0.34
CA GLU A 33 8.41 12.88 0.76
C GLU A 33 7.39 11.84 0.28
N ARG A 34 6.52 12.21 -0.68
CA ARG A 34 5.60 11.25 -1.32
C ARG A 34 6.37 10.16 -2.06
N LYS A 35 7.38 10.54 -2.83
CA LYS A 35 8.28 9.61 -3.53
C LYS A 35 9.01 8.69 -2.56
N ARG A 36 9.50 9.22 -1.44
CA ARG A 36 10.17 8.42 -0.40
C ARG A 36 9.23 7.35 0.14
N LEU A 37 8.00 7.72 0.52
CA LEU A 37 6.99 6.77 1.01
C LEU A 37 6.66 5.68 -0.02
N LEU A 38 6.52 6.03 -1.30
CA LEU A 38 6.27 5.07 -2.38
C LEU A 38 7.44 4.08 -2.56
N LYS A 39 8.70 4.56 -2.50
CA LYS A 39 9.89 3.70 -2.58
C LYS A 39 10.04 2.79 -1.37
N ASP A 40 9.79 3.32 -0.17
CA ASP A 40 9.80 2.53 1.06
C ASP A 40 8.73 1.43 1.00
N PHE A 41 7.55 1.75 0.46
CA PHE A 41 6.47 0.78 0.26
C PHE A 41 6.81 -0.25 -0.82
N GLU A 42 7.37 0.14 -1.97
CA GLU A 42 7.83 -0.80 -3.01
C GLU A 42 8.80 -1.83 -2.43
N LYS A 43 9.81 -1.37 -1.67
CA LYS A 43 10.79 -2.25 -1.02
C LYS A 43 10.12 -3.19 -0.01
N TYR A 44 9.26 -2.66 0.84
CA TYR A 44 8.55 -3.46 1.84
C TYR A 44 7.65 -4.51 1.18
N PHE A 45 6.84 -4.09 0.19
CA PHE A 45 5.87 -4.95 -0.48
C PHE A 45 6.57 -6.08 -1.26
N ALA A 46 7.63 -5.77 -2.00
CA ALA A 46 8.45 -6.78 -2.67
C ALA A 46 9.02 -7.81 -1.67
N ALA A 47 9.48 -7.36 -0.50
CA ALA A 47 9.98 -8.26 0.55
C ALA A 47 8.87 -9.14 1.17
N GLN A 48 7.59 -8.75 1.07
CA GLN A 48 6.47 -9.56 1.56
C GLN A 48 5.92 -10.55 0.52
N ARG A 49 6.48 -10.63 -0.69
CA ARG A 49 5.98 -11.48 -1.79
C ARG A 49 5.64 -12.91 -1.35
N THR A 50 6.57 -13.62 -0.68
CA THR A 50 6.32 -15.00 -0.22
C THR A 50 5.19 -15.08 0.81
N ARG A 51 5.07 -14.08 1.68
CA ARG A 51 4.01 -14.02 2.68
C ARG A 51 2.64 -13.81 2.03
N ILE A 52 2.58 -13.00 0.98
CA ILE A 52 1.37 -12.78 0.18
C ILE A 52 0.97 -14.08 -0.53
N GLN A 53 1.91 -14.75 -1.22
CA GLN A 53 1.66 -16.04 -1.87
C GLN A 53 1.08 -17.08 -0.90
N GLN A 54 1.68 -17.21 0.28
CA GLN A 54 1.23 -18.14 1.31
C GLN A 54 -0.17 -17.81 1.83
N ALA A 55 -0.45 -16.53 2.08
CA ALA A 55 -1.77 -16.09 2.53
C ALA A 55 -2.85 -16.34 1.47
N VAL A 56 -2.59 -15.94 0.23
CA VAL A 56 -3.55 -16.12 -0.88
C VAL A 56 -3.76 -17.60 -1.19
N PHE A 57 -2.72 -18.45 -1.08
CA PHE A 57 -2.89 -19.90 -1.15
C PHE A 57 -3.76 -20.44 -0.02
N ALA A 58 -3.55 -19.99 1.22
CA ALA A 58 -4.34 -20.43 2.37
C ALA A 58 -5.83 -20.03 2.25
N ASP A 59 -6.12 -18.86 1.67
CA ASP A 59 -7.49 -18.34 1.54
C ASP A 59 -8.20 -18.86 0.28
N PHE A 60 -7.48 -19.01 -0.84
CA PHE A 60 -8.07 -19.24 -2.17
C PHE A 60 -7.46 -20.42 -2.94
N GLY A 61 -6.39 -21.03 -2.45
CA GLY A 61 -5.69 -22.13 -3.15
C GLY A 61 -4.93 -21.71 -4.42
N LYS A 62 -4.77 -20.41 -4.70
CA LYS A 62 -4.07 -19.93 -5.89
C LYS A 62 -2.57 -20.31 -5.85
N PRO A 63 -2.00 -20.89 -6.93
CA PRO A 63 -0.57 -21.14 -7.02
C PRO A 63 0.27 -19.85 -6.98
N ALA A 64 1.49 -19.92 -6.44
CA ALA A 64 2.36 -18.76 -6.25
C ALA A 64 2.62 -17.94 -7.53
N THR A 65 2.77 -18.60 -8.68
CA THR A 65 2.98 -17.94 -9.98
C THR A 65 1.76 -17.14 -10.42
N GLU A 66 0.56 -17.64 -10.16
CA GLU A 66 -0.69 -16.91 -10.45
C GLU A 66 -0.79 -15.67 -9.55
N VAL A 67 -0.50 -15.82 -8.25
CA VAL A 67 -0.50 -14.72 -7.28
C VAL A 67 0.51 -13.64 -7.66
N ASP A 68 1.68 -14.02 -8.16
CA ASP A 68 2.66 -13.05 -8.64
C ASP A 68 2.11 -12.21 -9.78
N MET A 69 1.50 -12.87 -10.76
CA MET A 69 1.00 -12.22 -11.97
C MET A 69 -0.23 -11.36 -11.71
N SER A 70 -1.13 -11.78 -10.81
CA SER A 70 -2.40 -11.07 -10.57
C SER A 70 -2.35 -10.09 -9.40
N GLU A 71 -1.54 -10.33 -8.36
CA GLU A 71 -1.57 -9.53 -7.12
C GLU A 71 -0.27 -8.76 -6.87
N VAL A 72 0.90 -9.36 -7.11
CA VAL A 72 2.19 -8.77 -6.71
C VAL A 72 2.75 -7.84 -7.79
N TYR A 73 2.92 -8.36 -9.01
CA TYR A 73 3.53 -7.61 -10.10
C TYR A 73 2.71 -6.42 -10.59
N PRO A 74 1.36 -6.47 -10.63
CA PRO A 74 0.57 -5.28 -10.94
C PRO A 74 0.84 -4.14 -9.96
N VAL A 75 0.82 -4.41 -8.65
CA VAL A 75 1.10 -3.38 -7.62
C VAL A 75 2.52 -2.81 -7.78
N LEU A 76 3.52 -3.66 -8.00
CA LEU A 76 4.89 -3.19 -8.23
C LEU A 76 5.03 -2.37 -9.53
N ALA A 77 4.31 -2.74 -10.58
CA ALA A 77 4.30 -1.99 -11.83
C ALA A 77 3.66 -0.61 -11.64
N GLU A 78 2.51 -0.53 -10.96
CA GLU A 78 1.84 0.73 -10.64
C GLU A 78 2.69 1.65 -9.77
N LEU A 79 3.42 1.10 -8.79
CA LEU A 79 4.35 1.87 -7.97
C LEU A 79 5.48 2.49 -8.80
N ARG A 80 6.09 1.70 -9.70
CA ARG A 80 7.13 2.19 -10.61
C ARG A 80 6.61 3.20 -11.60
N HIS A 81 5.43 2.95 -12.19
CA HIS A 81 4.78 3.87 -13.11
C HIS A 81 4.47 5.20 -12.41
N THR A 82 3.90 5.14 -11.21
CA THR A 82 3.65 6.34 -10.39
C THR A 82 4.95 7.09 -10.13
N LEU A 83 5.99 6.41 -9.65
CA LEU A 83 7.29 7.05 -9.34
C LEU A 83 7.93 7.74 -10.55
N ALA A 84 7.75 7.19 -11.75
CA ALA A 84 8.27 7.74 -13.00
C ALA A 84 7.53 9.01 -13.45
N ASN A 85 6.25 9.14 -13.14
CA ASN A 85 5.39 10.20 -13.69
C ASN A 85 4.91 11.23 -12.65
N ILE A 86 5.11 10.99 -11.34
CA ILE A 86 4.55 11.84 -10.28
C ILE A 86 5.06 13.29 -10.29
N ASP A 87 6.22 13.57 -10.92
CA ASP A 87 6.70 14.95 -11.10
C ASP A 87 5.81 15.74 -12.06
N GLU A 88 5.48 15.14 -13.20
CA GLU A 88 4.60 15.73 -14.19
C GLU A 88 3.18 15.84 -13.64
N TRP A 89 2.66 14.77 -13.03
CA TRP A 89 1.29 14.76 -12.50
C TRP A 89 1.05 15.73 -11.35
N ALA A 90 2.09 16.09 -10.61
CA ALA A 90 1.99 17.02 -9.49
C ALA A 90 2.37 18.45 -9.86
N ALA A 91 2.75 18.71 -11.12
CA ALA A 91 3.02 20.06 -11.59
C ALA A 91 1.73 20.91 -11.58
N PRO A 92 1.83 22.23 -11.29
CA PRO A 92 0.69 23.14 -11.45
C PRO A 92 0.28 23.22 -12.92
N GLU A 93 -1.03 23.43 -13.16
CA GLU A 93 -1.55 23.85 -14.47
C GLU A 93 -1.25 25.33 -14.75
#